data_AF-A0A7R9ENZ9-F1
#
_entry.id   AF-A0A7R9ENZ9-F1
#
_cell.length_a   1.000
_cell.length_b   1.000
_cell.length_c   1.000
_cell.angle_alpha   90.00
_cell.angle_beta   90.00
_cell.angle_gamma   90.00
#
_symmetry.space_group_name_H-M   'P 1'
#
loop_
_entity.id
_entity.type
_entity.pdbx_description
1 polymer ?
#
loop_
_entity_poly.entity_id
_entity_poly.type
_entity_poly.pdbx_seq_one_letter_code
_entity_poly.pdbx_strand_id
1 'polypeptide(L)'
;MRLTRISWEIELILSDMVLTAMEFVNLLLTLFLLLVPCVYLLKLGLRRARIVRLIDKLPGPRAYPLVGTILDVLVPRDSTY
;
A
#
# COMPACT_ATOMS: atom_id res chain seq x y z
N MET A 1 -24.11 -50.70 14.99
CA MET A 1 -24.09 -49.96 13.70
C MET A 1 -24.37 -48.45 13.82
N ARG A 2 -25.02 -47.94 14.89
CA ARG A 2 -25.24 -46.49 15.09
C ARG A 2 -24.01 -45.73 15.61
N LEU A 3 -23.14 -46.39 16.38
CA LEU A 3 -21.95 -45.78 16.97
C LEU A 3 -20.91 -45.34 15.93
N THR A 4 -20.75 -46.11 14.84
CA THR A 4 -19.85 -45.73 13.75
C THR A 4 -20.36 -44.51 13.02
N ARG A 5 -21.68 -44.38 12.84
CA ARG A 5 -22.31 -43.22 12.18
C ARG A 5 -22.05 -41.92 12.95
N ILE A 6 -22.24 -41.94 14.26
CA ILE A 6 -22.02 -40.76 15.12
C ILE A 6 -20.54 -40.35 15.13
N SER A 7 -19.62 -41.32 15.07
CA SER A 7 -18.17 -41.05 14.99
C SER A 7 -17.82 -40.20 13.77
N TRP A 8 -18.35 -40.55 12.59
CA TRP A 8 -18.09 -39.81 11.34
C TRP A 8 -18.69 -38.40 11.36
N GLU A 9 -19.87 -38.22 11.97
CA GLU A 9 -20.53 -36.91 12.07
C GLU A 9 -19.70 -35.93 12.92
N ILE A 10 -19.07 -36.41 13.99
CA ILE A 10 -18.21 -35.59 14.84
C ILE A 10 -16.92 -35.19 14.11
N GLU A 11 -16.29 -36.12 13.39
CA GLU A 11 -15.08 -35.82 12.60
C GLU A 11 -15.37 -34.78 11.50
N LEU A 12 -16.53 -34.88 10.86
CA LEU A 12 -16.97 -33.92 9.85
C LEU A 12 -17.10 -32.51 10.44
N ILE A 13 -17.84 -32.38 11.55
CA ILE A 13 -18.07 -31.10 12.24
C ILE A 13 -16.74 -30.50 12.71
N LEU A 14 -15.83 -31.34 13.22
CA LEU A 14 -14.51 -30.89 13.66
C LEU A 14 -13.70 -30.34 12.49
N SER A 15 -13.74 -31.02 11.33
CA SER A 15 -13.02 -30.58 10.13
C SER A 15 -13.58 -29.26 9.57
N ASP A 16 -14.89 -29.08 9.54
CA ASP A 16 -15.55 -27.85 9.10
C ASP A 16 -15.22 -26.67 10.05
N MET A 17 -15.20 -26.93 11.35
CA MET A 17 -14.83 -25.92 12.35
C MET A 17 -13.36 -25.50 12.23
N VAL A 18 -12.46 -26.44 11.94
CA VAL A 18 -11.05 -26.13 11.69
C VAL A 18 -10.86 -25.36 10.39
N LEU A 19 -11.55 -25.75 9.32
CA LEU A 19 -11.49 -25.07 8.02
C LEU A 19 -11.91 -23.60 8.13
N THR A 20 -13.06 -23.36 8.76
CA THR A 20 -13.58 -21.99 8.96
C THR A 20 -12.66 -21.14 9.84
N ALA A 21 -12.03 -21.72 10.86
CA ALA A 21 -11.04 -21.01 11.68
C ALA A 21 -9.80 -20.63 10.85
N MET A 22 -9.30 -21.53 9.99
CA MET A 22 -8.17 -21.24 9.11
C MET A 22 -8.49 -20.15 8.08
N GLU A 23 -9.69 -20.17 7.50
CA GLU A 23 -10.13 -19.12 6.59
C GLU A 23 -10.19 -17.74 7.26
N PHE A 24 -10.69 -17.69 8.50
CA PHE A 24 -10.73 -16.45 9.27
C PHE A 24 -9.31 -15.89 9.54
N VAL A 25 -8.37 -16.76 9.93
CA VAL A 25 -6.97 -16.37 10.13
C VAL A 25 -6.35 -15.87 8.81
N ASN A 26 -6.60 -16.54 7.70
CA ASN A 26 -6.13 -16.12 6.38
C ASN A 26 -6.69 -14.76 5.96
N LEU A 27 -7.98 -14.50 6.22
CA LEU A 27 -8.60 -13.20 5.96
C LEU A 27 -7.94 -12.08 6.78
N LEU A 28 -7.70 -12.32 8.07
CA LEU A 28 -7.02 -11.37 8.94
C LEU A 28 -5.58 -11.09 8.46
N LEU A 29 -4.85 -12.14 8.09
CA LEU A 29 -3.48 -12.02 7.57
C LEU A 29 -3.45 -11.22 6.27
N THR A 30 -4.36 -11.52 5.34
CA THR A 30 -4.47 -10.85 4.05
C THR A 30 -4.81 -9.38 4.22
N LEU A 31 -5.75 -9.07 5.11
CA LEU A 31 -6.12 -7.69 5.43
C LEU A 31 -4.92 -6.92 6.00
N PHE A 32 -4.21 -7.52 6.96
CA PHE A 32 -3.03 -6.90 7.56
C PHE A 32 -1.94 -6.64 6.52
N LEU A 33 -1.66 -7.64 5.67
CA LEU A 33 -0.64 -7.56 4.62
C LEU A 33 -0.99 -6.50 3.57
N LEU A 34 -2.27 -6.22 3.32
CA LEU A 34 -2.70 -5.17 2.41
C LEU A 34 -2.71 -3.78 3.07
N LEU A 35 -3.10 -3.70 4.34
CA LEU A 35 -3.31 -2.43 5.04
C LEU A 35 -2.00 -1.73 5.37
N VAL A 36 -0.97 -2.47 5.79
CA VAL A 36 0.38 -1.92 6.09
C VAL A 36 1.01 -1.19 4.88
N PRO A 37 1.15 -1.80 3.69
CA PRO A 37 1.71 -1.13 2.52
C PRO A 37 0.80 -0.01 2.01
N CYS A 38 -0.54 -0.18 2.08
CA CYS A 38 -1.47 0.88 1.72
C CYS A 38 -1.25 2.14 2.55
N VAL A 39 -1.16 2.01 3.87
CA VAL A 39 -0.87 3.15 4.77
C VAL A 39 0.51 3.74 4.51
N TYR A 40 1.51 2.90 4.24
CA TYR A 40 2.86 3.36 3.89
C TYR A 40 2.88 4.20 2.59
N LEU A 41 2.21 3.73 1.54
CA LEU A 41 2.08 4.42 0.26
C LEU A 41 1.31 5.75 0.41
N LEU A 42 0.23 5.77 1.19
CA LEU A 42 -0.52 7.00 1.49
C LEU A 42 0.36 8.02 2.23
N LYS A 43 1.13 7.58 3.24
CA LYS A 43 2.08 8.46 3.95
C LYS A 43 3.16 9.00 3.00
N LEU A 44 3.68 8.17 2.10
CA LEU A 44 4.66 8.58 1.10
C LEU A 44 4.09 9.61 0.12
N GLY A 45 2.88 9.37 -0.37
CA GLY A 45 2.16 10.29 -1.27
C GLY A 45 1.86 11.64 -0.61
N LEU A 46 1.38 11.64 0.63
CA LEU A 46 1.11 12.85 1.39
C LEU A 46 2.39 13.64 1.70
N ARG A 47 3.51 12.96 2.01
CA ARG A 47 4.81 13.61 2.16
C ARG A 47 5.24 14.31 0.88
N ARG A 48 5.11 13.64 -0.28
CA ARG A 48 5.39 14.25 -1.58
C ARG A 48 4.48 15.43 -1.88
N ALA A 49 3.17 15.31 -1.63
CA ALA A 49 2.22 16.40 -1.86
C ALA A 49 2.48 17.61 -0.95
N ARG A 50 2.88 17.40 0.31
CA ARG A 50 3.25 18.48 1.24
C ARG A 50 4.51 19.20 0.76
N ILE A 51 5.52 18.47 0.28
CA ILE A 51 6.74 19.06 -0.27
C ILE A 51 6.41 19.88 -1.53
N VAL A 52 5.61 19.33 -2.46
CA VAL A 52 5.17 20.04 -3.66
C VAL A 52 4.44 21.34 -3.32
N ARG A 53 3.47 21.30 -2.38
CA ARG A 53 2.75 22.51 -1.93
C ARG A 53 3.64 23.53 -1.21
N LEU A 54 4.73 23.08 -0.58
CA LEU A 54 5.69 23.96 0.09
C LEU A 54 6.61 24.64 -0.94
N ILE A 55 7.04 23.89 -1.96
CA ILE A 55 7.81 24.41 -3.10
C ILE A 55 6.98 25.42 -3.89
N ASP A 56 5.68 25.16 -4.10
CA ASP A 56 4.78 26.06 -4.85
C ASP A 56 4.53 27.40 -4.13
N LYS A 57 4.86 27.50 -2.83
CA LYS A 57 4.82 28.75 -2.06
C LYS A 57 6.12 29.55 -2.08
N LEU A 58 7.22 28.98 -2.57
CA LEU A 58 8.48 29.71 -2.75
C LEU A 58 8.41 30.46 -4.08
N PRO A 59 8.53 31.80 -4.10
CA PRO A 59 8.59 32.57 -5.34
C PRO A 59 9.92 32.25 -6.04
N GLY A 60 9.90 31.26 -6.92
CA GLY A 60 11.05 30.78 -7.67
C GLY A 60 10.63 29.94 -8.88
N PRO A 61 11.51 29.77 -9.89
CA PRO A 61 11.20 28.98 -11.07
C PRO A 61 10.81 27.54 -10.67
N ARG A 62 9.79 27.00 -11.34
CA ARG A 62 9.18 25.70 -11.03
C ARG A 62 10.21 24.58 -11.18
N ALA A 63 10.89 24.21 -10.10
CA ALA A 63 11.76 23.04 -10.05
C ALA A 63 10.91 21.76 -9.97
N TYR A 64 11.06 20.86 -10.93
CA TYR A 64 10.29 19.61 -10.96
C TYR A 64 10.71 18.69 -9.80
N PRO A 65 9.78 18.05 -9.07
CA PRO A 65 10.10 17.30 -7.86
C PRO A 65 10.97 16.04 -8.05
N LEU A 66 11.19 15.56 -9.28
CA LEU A 66 12.13 14.47 -9.58
C LEU A 66 13.45 14.93 -10.22
N VAL A 67 13.46 16.06 -10.93
CA VAL A 67 14.59 16.48 -11.78
C VAL A 67 15.16 17.84 -11.35
N GLY A 68 14.49 18.53 -10.42
CA GLY A 68 14.87 19.84 -9.93
C GLY A 68 15.04 20.87 -11.05
N THR A 69 16.04 21.72 -10.90
CA THR A 69 16.49 22.74 -11.86
C THR A 69 17.36 22.16 -12.98
N ILE A 70 17.60 20.84 -13.01
CA ILE A 70 18.52 20.23 -14.00
C ILE A 70 17.99 20.42 -15.43
N LEU A 71 16.67 20.38 -15.63
CA LEU A 71 16.05 20.73 -16.92
C LEU A 71 16.31 22.18 -17.33
N ASP A 72 16.32 23.10 -16.36
CA ASP A 72 16.49 24.54 -16.61
C ASP A 72 17.96 24.90 -16.89
N VAL A 73 18.90 24.10 -16.37
CA VAL A 73 20.35 24.20 -16.67
C VAL A 73 20.71 23.56 -18.00
N LEU A 74 19.96 22.54 -18.44
CA LEU A 74 20.19 21.86 -19.71
C LEU A 74 19.61 22.62 -20.91
N VAL A 75 18.74 23.60 -20.68
CA VAL A 75 18.30 24.54 -21.72
C VAL A 75 19.47 25.48 -22.02
N PRO A 76 20.02 25.46 -23.25
CA PRO A 76 21.03 26.43 -23.63
C PRO A 76 20.35 27.81 -23.67
N ARG A 77 20.61 28.63 -22.66
CA ARG A 77 20.32 30.06 -22.76
C ARG A 77 21.35 30.65 -23.72
N ASP A 78 20.92 30.89 -24.94
CA ASP A 78 21.54 31.80 -25.87
C ASP A 78 21.76 33.14 -25.18
N SER A 79 23.01 33.35 -24.73
CA SER A 79 23.49 34.60 -24.17
C SER A 79 23.50 35.66 -25.27
N THR A 80 22.38 36.30 -25.51
CA THR A 80 22.31 37.41 -26.45
C THR A 80 21.60 38.60 -25.80
N TYR A 81 22.45 39.60 -25.50
CA TYR A 81 22.21 40.99 -25.07
C TYR A 81 21.95 41.26 -23.58
#